data_AF-A0A6N3C658-F1
#
_entry.id   AF-A0A6N3C658-F1
#
_cell.length_a   1.000
_cell.length_b   1.000
_cell.length_c   1.000
_cell.angle_alpha   90.00
_cell.angle_beta   90.00
_cell.angle_gamma   90.00
#
_symmetry.space_group_name_H-M   'P 1'
#
loop_
_entity.id
_entity.type
_entity.pdbx_description
1 polymer ?
#
loop_
_entity_poly.entity_id
_entity_poly.type
_entity_poly.pdbx_seq_one_letter_code
_entity_poly.pdbx_strand_id
1 'polypeptide(L)'
;MSEIEITGVFENVLGMIYSAKQKAEYQVNSTIIDLYWSIGEYVSKQIDVNGWGKSTVKALSEYILSKEPGIRGYSSQNIWRMKQFYETYKDKPELSKLLRENTWSNNLHIISKTKSYEEKEFYLKLASKEKYKAKELARQIDSGYYERLLLSNGKAPSAIESKDMTGVLRDMYYVRVS
;
A
#
# COMPACT_ATOMS: atom_id res chain seq x y z
N MET A 1 -6.40 45.25 -7.04
CA MET A 1 -6.46 43.85 -7.53
C MET A 1 -7.90 43.54 -7.86
N SER A 2 -8.16 42.89 -8.99
CA SER A 2 -9.51 42.45 -9.35
C SER A 2 -9.97 41.31 -8.43
N GLU A 3 -11.28 41.07 -8.33
CA GLU A 3 -11.85 39.96 -7.56
C GLU A 3 -11.30 38.58 -8.01
N ILE A 4 -10.98 38.45 -9.30
CA ILE A 4 -10.33 37.27 -9.91
C ILE A 4 -8.89 37.11 -9.39
N GLU A 5 -8.13 38.20 -9.28
CA GLU A 5 -6.76 38.17 -8.73
C GLU A 5 -6.75 37.81 -7.24
N ILE A 6 -7.73 38.30 -6.47
CA ILE A 6 -7.86 37.98 -5.04
C ILE A 6 -8.21 36.50 -4.86
N THR A 7 -9.11 35.96 -5.67
CA THR A 7 -9.49 34.54 -5.66
C THR A 7 -8.29 33.65 -5.99
N GLY A 8 -7.48 34.01 -6.99
CA GLY A 8 -6.24 33.29 -7.32
C GLY A 8 -5.22 33.25 -6.17
N VAL A 9 -5.11 34.32 -5.38
CA VAL A 9 -4.25 34.34 -4.19
C VAL A 9 -4.78 33.42 -3.09
N PHE A 10 -6.10 33.35 -2.88
CA PHE A 10 -6.69 32.44 -1.89
C PHE A 10 -6.53 30.96 -2.28
N GLU A 11 -6.66 30.63 -3.56
CA GLU A 11 -6.40 29.27 -4.07
C GLU A 11 -4.94 28.83 -3.83
N ASN A 12 -3.98 29.75 -3.95
CA ASN A 12 -2.59 29.45 -3.62
C ASN A 12 -2.42 29.05 -2.14
N VAL A 13 -3.07 29.77 -1.22
CA VAL A 13 -3.03 29.45 0.22
C VAL A 13 -3.69 28.09 0.49
N LEU A 14 -4.83 27.79 -0.15
CA LEU A 14 -5.46 26.47 -0.07
C LEU A 14 -4.53 25.36 -0.59
N GLY A 15 -3.86 25.59 -1.71
CA GLY A 15 -2.85 24.67 -2.27
C GLY A 15 -1.71 24.38 -1.29
N MET A 16 -1.20 25.40 -0.59
CA MET A 16 -0.17 25.22 0.46
C MET A 16 -0.69 24.37 1.62
N ILE A 17 -1.93 24.59 2.06
CA ILE A 17 -2.56 23.81 3.14
C ILE A 17 -2.71 22.34 2.72
N TYR A 18 -3.19 22.07 1.51
CA TYR A 18 -3.35 20.71 1.01
C TYR A 18 -2.01 19.99 0.83
N SER A 19 -1.00 20.68 0.29
CA SER A 19 0.34 20.12 0.16
C SER A 19 0.94 19.74 1.52
N ALA A 20 0.81 20.61 2.52
CA ALA A 20 1.28 20.34 3.88
C ALA A 20 0.57 19.13 4.51
N LYS A 21 -0.75 19.03 4.35
CA LYS A 21 -1.54 17.87 4.83
C LYS A 21 -1.11 16.57 4.17
N GLN A 22 -1.00 16.55 2.84
CA GLN A 22 -0.58 15.35 2.10
C GLN A 22 0.83 14.90 2.50
N LYS A 23 1.75 15.84 2.71
CA LYS A 23 3.11 15.53 3.18
C LYS A 23 3.10 14.91 4.58
N ALA A 24 2.29 15.45 5.49
CA ALA A 24 2.15 14.90 6.84
C ALA A 24 1.55 13.48 6.81
N GLU A 25 0.49 13.28 6.04
CA GLU A 25 -0.16 11.96 5.87
C GLU A 25 0.81 10.93 5.29
N TYR A 26 1.59 11.30 4.27
CA TYR A 26 2.61 10.43 3.68
C TYR A 26 3.70 10.05 4.69
N GLN A 27 4.20 11.01 5.46
CA GLN A 27 5.24 10.75 6.47
C GLN A 27 4.72 9.82 7.57
N VAL A 28 3.50 10.03 8.05
CA VAL A 28 2.87 9.16 9.04
C VAL A 28 2.70 7.75 8.47
N ASN A 29 2.18 7.62 7.24
CA ASN A 29 1.97 6.31 6.62
C ASN A 29 3.30 5.56 6.42
N SER A 30 4.29 6.19 5.82
CA SER A 30 5.61 5.56 5.56
C SER A 30 6.27 5.09 6.86
N THR A 31 6.21 5.91 7.92
CA THR A 31 6.73 5.54 9.25
C THR A 31 6.04 4.30 9.82
N ILE A 32 4.71 4.20 9.68
CA ILE A 32 3.95 3.02 10.13
C ILE A 32 4.32 1.78 9.30
N ILE A 33 4.46 1.92 7.98
CA ILE A 33 4.86 0.82 7.10
C ILE A 33 6.27 0.32 7.44
N ASP A 34 7.22 1.23 7.68
CA ASP A 34 8.60 0.89 8.08
C ASP A 34 8.64 0.21 9.46
N LEU A 35 7.80 0.64 10.41
CA LEU A 35 7.66 -0.02 11.70
C LEU A 35 7.12 -1.45 11.54
N TYR A 36 6.07 -1.64 10.75
CA TYR A 36 5.49 -2.96 10.51
C TYR A 36 6.43 -3.88 9.74
N TRP A 37 7.22 -3.35 8.81
CA TRP A 37 8.33 -4.06 8.19
C TRP A 37 9.33 -4.55 9.24
N SER A 38 9.80 -3.66 10.11
CA SER A 38 10.82 -3.96 11.13
C SER A 38 10.34 -5.00 12.14
N ILE A 39 9.07 -4.92 12.56
CA ILE A 39 8.46 -5.94 13.43
C ILE A 39 8.37 -7.27 12.69
N GLY A 40 8.01 -7.26 11.41
CA GLY A 40 7.95 -8.46 10.58
C GLY A 40 9.30 -9.17 10.46
N GLU A 41 10.36 -8.40 10.18
CA GLU A 41 11.74 -8.87 10.13
C GLU A 41 12.16 -9.48 11.47
N TYR A 42 11.92 -8.74 12.56
CA TYR A 42 12.27 -9.20 13.90
C TYR A 42 11.58 -10.53 14.23
N VAL A 43 10.27 -10.63 14.01
CA VAL A 43 9.49 -11.83 14.28
C VAL A 43 9.95 -13.00 13.39
N SER A 44 10.22 -12.77 12.11
CA SER A 44 10.76 -13.79 11.20
C SER A 44 12.07 -14.36 11.74
N LYS A 45 13.02 -13.50 12.13
CA LYS A 45 14.30 -13.91 12.72
C LYS A 45 14.15 -14.66 14.05
N GLN A 46 13.23 -14.23 14.92
CA GLN A 46 13.00 -14.90 16.21
C GLN A 46 12.41 -16.31 16.05
N ILE A 47 11.61 -16.53 15.00
CA ILE A 47 11.09 -17.86 14.68
C ILE A 47 12.23 -18.78 14.25
N ASP A 48 13.11 -18.29 13.38
CA ASP A 48 14.22 -19.10 12.85
C ASP A 48 15.29 -19.40 13.93
N VAL A 49 15.63 -18.41 14.76
CA VAL A 49 16.74 -18.53 15.73
C VAL A 49 16.29 -19.09 17.08
N ASN A 50 15.13 -18.63 17.59
CA ASN A 50 14.68 -18.91 18.95
C ASN A 50 13.42 -19.78 18.99
N GLY A 51 12.96 -20.32 17.85
CA GLY A 51 11.83 -21.23 17.78
C GLY A 51 10.50 -20.61 18.21
N TRP A 52 10.32 -19.30 17.99
CA TRP A 52 9.05 -18.64 18.32
C TRP A 52 7.87 -19.34 17.63
N GLY A 53 6.86 -19.68 18.44
CA GLY A 53 5.63 -20.29 17.98
C GLY A 53 4.42 -19.38 18.14
N LYS A 54 3.23 -19.95 17.88
CA LYS A 54 1.95 -19.25 18.07
C LYS A 54 1.79 -18.70 19.50
N SER A 55 2.23 -19.44 20.51
CA SER A 55 2.15 -19.03 21.92
C SER A 55 3.05 -17.81 22.22
N THR A 56 4.28 -17.79 21.72
CA THR A 56 5.21 -16.67 21.92
C THR A 56 4.72 -15.39 21.23
N VAL A 57 4.21 -15.49 20.00
CA VAL A 57 3.62 -14.34 19.29
C VAL A 57 2.35 -13.85 20.00
N LYS A 58 1.57 -14.75 20.59
CA LYS A 58 0.42 -14.38 21.43
C LYS A 58 0.87 -13.60 22.66
N ALA A 59 1.87 -14.10 23.39
CA ALA A 59 2.43 -13.41 24.55
C ALA A 59 3.01 -12.03 24.20
N LEU A 60 3.68 -11.89 23.05
CA LEU A 60 4.15 -10.58 22.56
C LEU A 60 2.99 -9.60 22.32
N SER A 61 1.91 -10.07 21.68
CA SER A 61 0.72 -9.25 21.44
C SER A 61 0.09 -8.78 22.76
N GLU A 62 -0.09 -9.70 23.71
CA GLU A 62 -0.63 -9.39 25.05
C GLU A 62 0.27 -8.41 25.81
N TYR A 63 1.60 -8.60 25.72
CA TYR A 63 2.57 -7.70 26.33
C TYR A 63 2.43 -6.27 25.77
N ILE A 64 2.44 -6.09 24.44
CA ILE A 64 2.30 -4.77 23.80
C ILE A 64 0.99 -4.11 24.24
N LEU A 65 -0.13 -4.82 24.17
CA LEU A 65 -1.45 -4.29 24.52
C LEU A 65 -1.59 -3.97 26.02
N SER A 66 -0.85 -4.66 26.88
CA SER A 66 -0.78 -4.35 28.32
C SER A 66 0.04 -3.09 28.63
N LYS A 67 1.05 -2.79 27.82
CA LYS A 67 1.94 -1.63 28.01
C LYS A 67 1.42 -0.37 27.35
N GLU A 68 0.67 -0.51 26.27
CA GLU A 68 0.08 0.61 25.52
C GLU A 68 -1.44 0.43 25.39
N PRO A 69 -2.22 0.71 26.45
CA PRO A 69 -3.67 0.58 26.40
C PRO A 69 -4.31 1.43 25.31
N GLY A 70 -5.14 0.81 24.48
CA GLY A 70 -5.85 1.49 23.38
C GLY A 70 -5.10 1.51 22.04
N ILE A 71 -3.83 1.07 22.01
CA ILE A 71 -3.10 0.91 20.74
C ILE A 71 -3.78 -0.15 19.86
N ARG A 72 -3.83 0.11 18.55
CA ARG A 72 -4.42 -0.79 17.56
C ARG A 72 -3.34 -1.30 16.62
N GLY A 73 -3.61 -2.43 15.96
CA GLY A 73 -2.70 -2.99 14.96
C GLY A 73 -1.80 -4.11 15.46
N TYR A 74 -1.76 -4.38 16.77
CA TYR A 74 -0.81 -5.32 17.39
C TYR A 74 -1.45 -6.60 17.93
N SER A 75 -2.57 -7.05 17.32
CA SER A 75 -3.10 -8.39 17.60
C SER A 75 -2.14 -9.46 17.10
N SER A 76 -2.18 -10.67 17.67
CA SER A 76 -1.32 -11.79 17.22
C SER A 76 -1.44 -12.02 15.72
N GLN A 77 -2.67 -11.94 15.17
CA GLN A 77 -2.91 -12.09 13.74
C GLN A 77 -2.22 -10.99 12.91
N ASN A 78 -2.20 -9.75 13.40
CA ASN A 78 -1.51 -8.68 12.68
C ASN A 78 0.00 -8.79 12.77
N ILE A 79 0.56 -9.28 13.88
CA ILE A 79 2.00 -9.57 13.97
C ILE A 79 2.39 -10.64 12.96
N TRP A 80 1.59 -11.68 12.79
CA TRP A 80 1.80 -12.67 11.72
C TRP A 80 1.70 -12.06 10.31
N ARG A 81 0.81 -11.09 10.11
CA ARG A 81 0.73 -10.35 8.85
C ARG A 81 1.95 -9.45 8.62
N MET A 82 2.52 -8.84 9.66
CA MET A 82 3.77 -8.08 9.58
C MET A 82 4.93 -8.99 9.15
N LYS A 83 5.04 -10.19 9.74
CA LYS A 83 6.00 -11.22 9.29
C LYS A 83 5.79 -11.56 7.82
N GLN A 84 4.54 -11.88 7.43
CA GLN A 84 4.22 -12.19 6.04
C GLN A 84 4.59 -11.04 5.09
N PHE A 85 4.33 -9.80 5.49
CA PHE A 85 4.66 -8.61 4.72
C PHE A 85 6.16 -8.49 4.47
N TYR A 86 6.97 -8.62 5.52
CA TYR A 86 8.43 -8.66 5.40
C TYR A 86 8.89 -9.80 4.48
N GLU A 87 8.46 -11.03 4.75
CA GLU A 87 8.92 -12.21 3.99
C GLU A 87 8.51 -12.18 2.52
N THR A 88 7.37 -11.56 2.21
CA THR A 88 6.91 -11.42 0.82
C THR A 88 7.84 -10.52 0.02
N TYR A 89 8.38 -9.46 0.64
CA TYR A 89 9.04 -8.36 -0.07
C TYR A 89 10.53 -8.18 0.26
N LYS A 90 11.10 -8.92 1.22
CA LYS A 90 12.51 -8.78 1.63
C LYS A 90 13.51 -8.89 0.47
N ASP A 91 13.19 -9.70 -0.53
CA ASP A 91 14.01 -9.92 -1.73
C ASP A 91 13.57 -9.05 -2.92
N LYS A 92 12.79 -7.98 -2.66
CA LYS A 92 12.22 -7.05 -3.65
C LYS A 92 12.42 -5.58 -3.24
N PRO A 93 13.67 -5.12 -3.05
CA PRO A 93 13.97 -3.75 -2.62
C PRO A 93 13.40 -2.68 -3.57
N GLU A 94 13.24 -3.00 -4.86
CA GLU A 94 12.64 -2.14 -5.87
C GLU A 94 11.19 -1.76 -5.56
N LEU A 95 10.46 -2.56 -4.77
CA LEU A 95 9.08 -2.27 -4.39
C LEU A 95 8.98 -1.38 -3.15
N SER A 96 10.07 -1.18 -2.39
CA SER A 96 10.03 -0.51 -1.08
C SER A 96 9.35 0.86 -1.09
N LYS A 97 9.61 1.66 -2.13
CA LYS A 97 8.95 2.97 -2.32
C LYS A 97 7.45 2.82 -2.48
N LEU A 98 7.00 1.89 -3.32
CA LEU A 98 5.59 1.63 -3.57
C LEU A 98 4.85 1.12 -2.33
N LEU A 99 5.52 0.32 -1.49
CA LEU A 99 4.95 -0.16 -0.23
C LEU A 99 4.61 1.02 0.71
N ARG A 100 5.51 2.00 0.82
CA ARG A 100 5.34 3.22 1.65
C ARG A 100 4.32 4.21 1.10
N GLU A 101 4.08 4.19 -0.21
CA GLU A 101 3.04 5.00 -0.85
C GLU A 101 1.63 4.41 -0.64
N ASN A 102 1.54 3.17 -0.19
CA ASN A 102 0.28 2.47 0.04
C ASN A 102 -0.04 2.35 1.54
N THR A 103 -1.34 2.36 1.86
CA THR A 103 -1.79 2.11 3.24
C THR A 103 -1.50 0.67 3.66
N TRP A 104 -1.44 0.42 4.97
CA TRP A 104 -1.28 -0.95 5.48
C TRP A 104 -2.37 -1.91 4.96
N SER A 105 -3.63 -1.47 4.94
CA SER A 105 -4.74 -2.27 4.43
C SER A 105 -4.61 -2.59 2.94
N ASN A 106 -4.13 -1.64 2.12
CA ASN A 106 -3.87 -1.88 0.70
C ASN A 106 -2.77 -2.93 0.51
N ASN A 107 -1.65 -2.77 1.23
CA ASN A 107 -0.55 -3.74 1.21
C ASN A 107 -1.03 -5.16 1.59
N LEU A 108 -1.89 -5.27 2.60
CA LEU A 108 -2.48 -6.55 3.01
C LEU A 108 -3.42 -7.14 1.96
N HIS A 109 -4.28 -6.34 1.34
CA HIS A 109 -5.13 -6.82 0.25
C HIS A 109 -4.30 -7.34 -0.91
N ILE A 110 -3.26 -6.61 -1.30
CA ILE A 110 -2.36 -7.00 -2.38
C ILE A 110 -1.67 -8.32 -2.04
N ILE A 111 -1.05 -8.45 -0.86
CA ILE A 111 -0.40 -9.72 -0.46
C ILE A 111 -1.39 -10.88 -0.46
N SER A 112 -2.58 -10.69 0.11
CA SER A 112 -3.52 -11.78 0.35
C SER A 112 -4.28 -12.23 -0.89
N LYS A 113 -4.45 -11.35 -1.90
CA LYS A 113 -5.32 -11.61 -3.05
C LYS A 113 -4.57 -11.82 -4.37
N THR A 114 -3.26 -11.54 -4.42
CA THR A 114 -2.47 -11.63 -5.66
C THR A 114 -1.46 -12.78 -5.58
N LYS A 115 -1.10 -13.33 -6.74
CA LYS A 115 -0.22 -14.50 -6.83
C LYS A 115 1.21 -14.11 -7.17
N SER A 116 1.41 -13.42 -8.28
CA SER A 116 2.75 -13.09 -8.78
C SER A 116 3.28 -11.75 -8.26
N TYR A 117 4.58 -11.50 -8.44
CA TYR A 117 5.17 -10.20 -8.08
C TYR A 117 4.76 -9.09 -9.06
N GLU A 118 4.56 -9.44 -10.33
CA GLU A 118 4.10 -8.53 -11.38
C GLU A 118 2.70 -8.02 -11.07
N GLU A 119 1.81 -8.92 -10.62
CA GLU A 119 0.46 -8.55 -10.18
C GLU A 119 0.50 -7.67 -8.92
N LYS A 120 1.39 -7.97 -7.95
CA LYS A 120 1.60 -7.14 -6.76
C LYS A 120 2.06 -5.74 -7.12
N GLU A 121 3.10 -5.64 -7.93
CA GLU A 121 3.65 -4.38 -8.42
C GLU A 121 2.59 -3.58 -9.17
N PHE A 122 1.78 -4.25 -9.99
CA PHE A 122 0.68 -3.63 -10.72
C PHE A 122 -0.33 -2.96 -9.79
N TYR A 123 -0.87 -3.70 -8.82
CA TYR A 123 -1.85 -3.14 -7.89
C TYR A 123 -1.25 -2.12 -6.90
N LEU A 124 0.04 -2.25 -6.54
CA LEU A 124 0.74 -1.25 -5.74
C LEU A 124 0.81 0.10 -6.46
N LYS A 125 1.17 0.08 -7.75
CA LYS A 125 1.21 1.29 -8.60
C LYS A 125 -0.18 1.87 -8.80
N LEU A 126 -1.16 1.02 -9.14
CA LEU A 126 -2.54 1.44 -9.36
C LEU A 126 -3.13 2.10 -8.11
N ALA A 127 -2.97 1.47 -6.93
CA ALA A 127 -3.49 2.00 -5.68
C ALA A 127 -2.81 3.31 -5.24
N SER A 128 -1.48 3.44 -5.43
CA SER A 128 -0.75 4.68 -5.13
C SER A 128 -1.18 5.83 -6.04
N LYS A 129 -1.38 5.55 -7.32
CA LYS A 129 -1.74 6.55 -8.33
C LYS A 129 -3.19 7.01 -8.21
N GLU A 130 -4.14 6.08 -8.14
CA GLU A 130 -5.57 6.37 -8.05
C GLU A 130 -6.03 6.71 -6.62
N LYS A 131 -5.10 6.68 -5.65
CA LYS A 131 -5.36 6.93 -4.22
C LYS A 131 -6.50 6.05 -3.68
N TYR A 132 -6.56 4.79 -4.12
CA TYR A 132 -7.65 3.89 -3.76
C TYR A 132 -7.72 3.64 -2.25
N LYS A 133 -8.94 3.71 -1.74
CA LYS A 133 -9.26 3.16 -0.41
C LYS A 133 -9.22 1.63 -0.48
N ALA A 134 -8.95 0.99 0.64
CA ALA A 134 -8.83 -0.47 0.74
C ALA A 134 -9.99 -1.25 0.10
N LYS A 135 -11.23 -0.80 0.30
CA LYS A 135 -12.42 -1.45 -0.28
C LYS A 135 -12.47 -1.32 -1.81
N GLU A 136 -12.05 -0.19 -2.36
CA GLU A 136 -12.01 0.05 -3.81
C GLU A 136 -10.94 -0.82 -4.45
N LEU A 137 -9.74 -0.84 -3.86
CA LEU A 137 -8.65 -1.70 -4.33
C LEU A 137 -9.05 -3.18 -4.28
N ALA A 138 -9.66 -3.63 -3.16
CA ALA A 138 -10.12 -5.01 -3.04
C ALA A 138 -11.11 -5.37 -4.17
N ARG A 139 -12.05 -4.48 -4.51
CA ARG A 139 -12.98 -4.69 -5.63
C ARG A 139 -12.25 -4.79 -6.97
N GLN A 140 -11.21 -4.00 -7.21
CA GLN A 140 -10.44 -4.09 -8.45
C GLN A 140 -9.72 -5.45 -8.55
N ILE A 141 -9.07 -5.88 -7.46
CA ILE A 141 -8.40 -7.18 -7.40
C ILE A 141 -9.42 -8.32 -7.58
N ASP A 142 -10.52 -8.30 -6.84
CA ASP A 142 -11.55 -9.35 -6.87
C ASP A 142 -12.25 -9.45 -8.22
N SER A 143 -12.26 -8.36 -8.99
CA SER A 143 -12.76 -8.42 -10.35
C SER A 143 -11.81 -9.14 -11.31
N GLY A 144 -10.53 -9.35 -10.97
CA GLY A 144 -9.52 -9.84 -11.92
C GLY A 144 -9.10 -8.76 -12.93
N TYR A 145 -8.95 -7.52 -12.47
CA TYR A 145 -8.64 -6.37 -13.34
C TYR A 145 -7.32 -6.56 -14.09
N TYR A 146 -6.30 -7.07 -13.39
CA TYR A 146 -4.99 -7.39 -13.96
C TYR A 146 -5.08 -8.43 -15.09
N GLU A 147 -5.76 -9.54 -14.87
CA GLU A 147 -5.92 -10.62 -15.85
C GLU A 147 -6.67 -10.13 -17.09
N ARG A 148 -7.77 -9.39 -16.90
CA ARG A 148 -8.52 -8.82 -18.02
C ARG A 148 -7.67 -7.89 -18.86
N LEU A 149 -6.79 -7.11 -18.23
CA LEU A 149 -5.90 -6.18 -18.91
C LEU A 149 -4.80 -6.90 -19.70
N LEU A 150 -4.27 -8.02 -19.17
CA LEU A 150 -3.33 -8.87 -19.90
C LEU A 150 -3.98 -9.50 -21.13
N LEU A 151 -5.21 -10.01 -20.99
CA LEU A 151 -5.97 -10.64 -22.08
C LEU A 151 -6.35 -9.66 -23.19
N SER A 152 -6.42 -8.36 -22.89
CA SER A 152 -6.79 -7.31 -23.84
C SER A 152 -5.59 -6.58 -24.48
N ASN A 153 -4.38 -7.13 -24.37
CA ASN A 153 -3.12 -6.49 -24.80
C ASN A 153 -2.97 -5.06 -24.24
N GLY A 154 -3.36 -4.83 -22.98
CA GLY A 154 -3.25 -3.52 -22.32
C GLY A 154 -4.34 -2.50 -22.65
N LYS A 155 -5.36 -2.85 -23.46
CA LYS A 155 -6.53 -1.99 -23.69
C LYS A 155 -7.54 -2.22 -22.56
N ALA A 156 -7.79 -1.23 -21.71
CA ALA A 156 -8.79 -1.37 -20.64
C ALA A 156 -10.16 -1.82 -21.23
N PRO A 157 -10.84 -2.83 -20.64
CA PRO A 157 -12.16 -3.25 -21.10
C PRO A 157 -13.15 -2.09 -21.04
N SER A 158 -13.97 -1.93 -22.10
CA SER A 158 -14.90 -0.82 -22.36
C SER A 158 -16.05 -0.65 -21.37
N ALA A 159 -16.03 -1.32 -20.22
CA ALA A 159 -17.12 -1.36 -19.24
C ALA A 159 -16.84 -0.56 -17.95
N ILE A 160 -15.77 0.24 -17.91
CA ILE A 160 -15.43 1.11 -16.78
C ILE A 160 -15.15 2.50 -17.36
N GLU A 161 -15.95 3.49 -16.97
CA GLU A 161 -15.91 4.85 -17.50
C GLU A 161 -14.47 5.40 -17.55
N SER A 162 -13.98 5.52 -18.78
CA SER A 162 -12.64 5.94 -19.14
C SER A 162 -12.57 7.47 -19.14
N LYS A 163 -12.26 8.09 -18.01
CA LYS A 163 -11.79 9.49 -18.04
C LYS A 163 -10.36 9.73 -17.56
N ASP A 164 -9.75 8.89 -16.72
CA ASP A 164 -8.37 9.14 -16.24
C ASP A 164 -7.35 8.01 -16.40
N MET A 165 -7.72 6.86 -16.98
CA MET A 165 -6.87 5.66 -16.96
C MET A 165 -5.85 5.52 -18.10
N THR A 166 -5.87 6.39 -19.11
CA THR A 166 -5.02 6.26 -20.31
C THR A 166 -3.54 6.53 -20.04
N GLY A 167 -3.20 7.35 -19.04
CA GLY A 167 -1.82 7.64 -18.68
C GLY A 167 -1.11 6.53 -17.90
N VAL A 168 -1.84 5.79 -17.04
CA VAL A 168 -1.27 4.68 -16.24
C VAL A 168 -0.82 3.53 -17.14
N LEU A 169 -1.64 3.24 -18.15
CA LEU A 169 -1.52 2.06 -19.00
C LEU A 169 -0.41 2.20 -20.06
N ARG A 170 -0.16 3.42 -20.56
CA ARG A 170 0.98 3.66 -21.47
C ARG A 170 2.31 3.46 -20.76
N ASP A 171 2.51 4.08 -19.59
CA ASP A 171 3.82 4.04 -18.92
C ASP A 171 4.19 2.64 -18.41
N MET A 172 3.22 1.77 -18.10
CA MET A 172 3.48 0.43 -17.56
C MET A 172 3.81 -0.62 -18.63
N TYR A 173 3.29 -0.49 -19.85
CA TYR A 173 3.50 -1.46 -20.93
C TYR A 173 4.50 -1.03 -22.00
N TYR A 174 4.81 0.28 -22.12
CA TYR A 174 5.86 0.73 -23.05
C TYR A 174 7.29 0.52 -22.53
N VAL A 175 7.50 0.34 -21.21
CA VAL A 175 8.86 0.13 -20.64
C VAL A 175 9.35 -1.32 -20.77
N ARG A 176 8.51 -2.27 -21.22
CA ARG A 176 8.91 -3.68 -21.42
C ARG A 176 9.05 -4.09 -22.89
N VAL A 177 8.95 -3.15 -23.83
CA VAL A 177 9.22 -3.39 -25.27
C VAL A 177 10.20 -2.32 -25.74
N SER A 178 11.44 -2.37 -25.25
CA SER A 178 12.58 -1.57 -25.70
C SER A 178 13.87 -2.31 -25.40
#